data_AF-X1KAY6-F1
#
_entry.id   AF-X1KAY6-F1
#
_cell.length_a   1.000
_cell.length_b   1.000
_cell.length_c   1.000
_cell.angle_alpha   90.00
_cell.angle_beta   90.00
_cell.angle_gamma   90.00
#
_symmetry.space_group_name_H-M   'P 1'
#
loop_
_entity.id
_entity.type
_entity.pdbx_description
1 polymer ?
#
loop_
_entity_poly.entity_id
_entity_poly.type
_entity_poly.pdbx_seq_one_letter_code
_entity_poly.pdbx_strand_id
1 'polypeptide(L)' 'MKLIVGLGNPGKHYAHNHHNIGFMCLNYFAGLHSIRFDRRQCRARIGAGEVAGQGERREINSWGRGTGR' A
#
# COMPACT_ATOMS: atom_id res chain seq x y z
N MET A 1 -7.84 -14.92 6.71
CA MET A 1 -6.43 -14.50 6.52
C MET A 1 -6.26 -14.04 5.08
N LYS A 2 -5.64 -12.89 4.83
CA LYS A 2 -5.40 -12.37 3.47
C LYS A 2 -3.91 -12.13 3.27
N LEU A 3 -3.41 -12.49 2.09
CA LEU A 3 -2.04 -12.20 1.69
C LEU A 3 -2.07 -11.04 0.68
N ILE A 4 -1.36 -9.96 1.00
CA ILE A 4 -1.20 -8.81 0.12
C ILE A 4 0.27 -8.79 -0.32
N VAL A 5 0.51 -8.76 -1.64
CA VAL A 5 1.85 -8.81 -2.22
C VAL A 5 2.08 -7.56 -3.06
N GLY A 6 3.13 -6.82 -2.75
CA GLY A 6 3.62 -5.70 -3.56
C GLY A 6 4.76 -6.18 -4.46
N LEU A 7 4.52 -6.21 -5.77
CA LEU A 7 5.58 -6.49 -6.75
C LEU A 7 6.51 -5.28 -6.91
N GLY A 8 7.80 -5.54 -7.13
CA GLY A 8 8.80 -4.52 -7.35
C GLY A 8 10.23 -5.08 -7.33
N ASN A 9 11.17 -4.23 -7.74
CA ASN A 9 12.59 -4.56 -7.74
C ASN A 9 13.30 -3.96 -6.51
N PRO A 10 14.17 -4.73 -5.82
CA PRO A 10 14.92 -4.22 -4.68
C PRO A 10 16.02 -3.24 -5.11
N GLY A 11 16.23 -2.18 -4.32
CA GLY A 11 17.30 -1.20 -4.52
C GLY A 11 16.81 0.24 -4.70
N LYS A 12 17.58 1.21 -4.20
CA LYS A 12 17.21 2.65 -4.21
C LYS A 12 16.99 3.20 -5.63
N HIS A 13 17.68 2.65 -6.63
CA HIS A 13 17.57 3.04 -8.03
C HIS A 13 16.20 2.75 -8.64
N TYR A 14 15.45 1.78 -8.11
CA TYR A 14 14.14 1.39 -8.63
C TYR A 14 12.97 2.06 -7.89
N ALA A 15 13.25 2.89 -6.89
CA ALA A 15 12.24 3.47 -6.00
C ALA A 15 11.15 4.27 -6.73
N HIS A 16 11.45 4.84 -7.90
CA HIS A 16 10.53 5.66 -8.69
C HIS A 16 10.14 5.03 -10.05
N ASN A 17 10.40 3.73 -10.24
CA ASN A 17 9.97 3.03 -11.46
C ASN A 17 8.53 2.52 -11.31
N HIS A 18 7.76 2.51 -12.39
CA HIS A 18 6.39 2.00 -12.43
C HIS A 18 6.30 0.53 -11.95
N HIS A 19 7.37 -0.25 -12.15
CA HIS A 19 7.50 -1.61 -11.61
C HIS A 19 7.44 -1.69 -10.08
N ASN A 20 7.74 -0.61 -9.36
CA ASN A 20 7.78 -0.57 -7.90
C ASN A 20 6.51 0.01 -7.28
N ILE A 21 5.48 0.30 -8.08
CA ILE A 21 4.21 0.84 -7.58
C ILE A 21 3.57 -0.10 -6.55
N GLY A 22 3.70 -1.42 -6.73
CA GLY A 22 3.22 -2.41 -5.77
C GLY A 22 3.92 -2.27 -4.41
N PHE A 23 5.23 -2.04 -4.41
CA PHE A 23 6.01 -1.81 -3.19
C PHE A 23 5.67 -0.47 -2.51
N MET A 24 5.39 0.58 -3.29
CA MET A 24 4.94 1.88 -2.77
C MET A 24 3.56 1.77 -2.10
N CYS A 25 2.60 1.13 -2.77
CA CYS A 25 1.28 0.87 -2.22
C CYS A 25 1.37 0.06 -0.93
N LEU A 26 2.22 -0.98 -0.89
CA LEU A 26 2.39 -1.82 0.28
C LEU A 26 3.04 -1.05 1.45
N ASN A 27 4.02 -0.18 1.19
CA ASN A 27 4.63 0.68 2.20
C ASN A 27 3.62 1.68 2.78
N TYR A 28 2.81 2.31 1.91
CA TYR A 28 1.76 3.24 2.34
C TYR A 28 0.71 2.53 3.20
N PHE A 29 0.23 1.37 2.74
CA PHE A 29 -0.71 0.52 3.47
C PHE A 29 -0.15 0.08 4.82
N ALA A 30 1.09 -0.38 4.85
CA ALA A 30 1.76 -0.78 6.07
C ALA A 30 1.91 0.39 7.05
N GLY A 31 2.18 1.61 6.56
CA GLY A 31 2.20 2.83 7.37
C GLY A 31 0.85 3.15 8.01
N LEU A 32 -0.25 3.05 7.25
CA LEU A 32 -1.60 3.28 7.77
C LEU A 32 -1.99 2.31 8.88
N HIS A 33 -1.58 1.05 8.75
CA HIS A 33 -1.93 -0.02 9.69
C HIS A 33 -0.82 -0.28 10.73
N SER A 34 0.21 0.56 10.81
CA SER A 34 1.37 0.37 11.70
C SER A 34 2.03 -1.02 11.57
N ILE A 35 2.00 -1.61 10.39
CA ILE A 35 2.59 -2.93 10.09
C ILE A 35 4.07 -2.75 9.74
N ARG A 36 4.96 -3.49 10.40
CA ARG A 36 6.39 -3.44 10.12
C ARG A 36 6.82 -4.65 9.29
N PHE A 37 7.63 -4.42 8.26
CA PHE A 37 8.29 -5.48 7.49
C PHE A 37 9.58 -5.91 8.19
N ASP A 38 9.43 -6.67 9.28
CA ASP A 38 10.49 -7.11 10.20
C ASP A 38 11.11 -8.46 9.81
N ARG A 39 10.39 -9.26 9.01
CA ARG A 39 10.86 -10.59 8.58
C ARG A 39 11.36 -10.57 7.14
N ARG A 40 12.39 -11.37 6.89
CA ARG A 40 12.90 -11.65 5.54
C ARG A 40 12.84 -13.14 5.29
N GLN A 41 12.11 -13.55 4.27
CA GLN A 41 11.92 -14.96 3.92
C GLN A 41 11.88 -15.10 2.40
N CYS A 42 12.51 -16.13 1.85
CA CYS A 42 12.50 -16.42 0.41
C CYS A 42 12.85 -15.20 -0.49
N ARG A 43 13.82 -14.38 -0.07
CA ARG A 43 14.24 -13.12 -0.74
C ARG A 43 13.18 -11.99 -0.74
N ALA A 44 12.08 -12.14 -0.01
CA ALA A 44 11.08 -11.11 0.20
C ALA A 44 11.15 -10.53 1.62
N ARG A 45 10.68 -9.28 1.79
CA ARG A 45 10.40 -8.68 3.10
C ARG A 45 8.92 -8.87 3.43
N ILE A 46 8.63 -9.38 4.63
CA ILE A 46 7.29 -9.77 5.07
C ILE A 46 6.99 -9.04 6.38
N GLY A 47 5.75 -8.59 6.52
CA GLY A 47 5.19 -8.04 7.74
C GLY A 47 3.81 -8.66 7.96
N ALA A 48 3.43 -8.85 9.22
CA ALA A 48 2.10 -9.31 9.58
C ALA A 48 1.50 -8.34 10.59
N GLY A 49 0.22 -8.06 10.46
CA GLY A 49 -0.52 -7.22 11.38
C GLY A 49 -2.02 -7.33 11.13
N GLU A 50 -2.80 -6.83 12.08
CA GLU A 50 -4.25 -6.81 11.97
C GLU A 50 -4.71 -5.52 11.29
N VAL A 51 -5.62 -5.67 10.35
CA VAL A 51 -6.21 -4.57 9.58
C VAL A 51 -7.67 -4.49 9.95
N ALA A 52 -8.03 -3.54 10.81
CA ALA A 52 -9.41 -3.30 11.18
C ALA A 52 -10.19 -2.73 9.98
N GLY A 53 -11.32 -3.37 9.65
CA GLY A 53 -12.37 -2.77 8.83
C GLY A 53 -12.29 -3.02 7.31
N GLN A 54 -12.57 -4.25 6.89
CA GLN A 54 -13.20 -4.44 5.57
C GLN A 54 -14.71 -4.21 5.72
N GLY A 55 -15.10 -2.95 5.78
CA GLY A 55 -16.50 -2.61 6.04
C GLY A 55 -16.97 -1.23 5.61
N GLU A 56 -16.12 -0.36 5.06
CA GLU A 56 -16.60 0.94 4.57
C GLU A 56 -16.10 1.20 3.15
N ARG A 57 -16.99 0.98 2.18
CA ARG A 57 -16.93 1.63 0.88
C ARG A 57 -17.06 3.13 1.11
N ARG A 58 -15.94 3.81 1.36
CA ARG A 58 -15.91 5.27 1.23
C ARG A 58 -15.78 5.57 -0.24
N GLU A 59 -16.93 5.80 -0.86
CA GLU A 59 -17.00 6.43 -2.17
C GLU A 59 -16.39 7.82 -2.03
N ILE A 60 -15.11 7.97 -2.39
CA ILE A 60 -14.48 9.28 -2.51
C ILE A 60 -14.94 9.83 -3.86
N ASN A 61 -16.13 10.41 -3.88
CA ASN A 61 -16.59 11.27 -4.96
C ASN A 61 -16.24 12.73 -4.62
N SER A 62 -14.97 13.09 -4.79
CA SER A 62 -14.52 14.49 -4.80
C SER A 62 -14.51 15.04 -6.23
N TRP A 63 -15.68 15.18 -6.84
CA TRP A 63 -15.87 16.21 -7.87
C TRP A 63 -16.75 17.29 -7.25
N GLY A 64 -16.06 18.22 -6.59
CA GLY A 64 -16.67 19.34 -5.89
C GLY A 64 -17.48 20.22 -6.85
N ARG A 65 -18.68 20.53 -6.38
CA ARG A 65 -19.58 21.59 -6.84
C ARG A 65 -18.85 22.89 -7.19
N GLY A 66 -19.18 23.43 -8.36
CA GLY A 66 -19.57 24.83 -8.51
C GLY A 66 -18.48 25.84 -8.84
N THR A 67 -18.56 26.40 -10.04
CA THR A 67 -18.73 27.86 -10.15
C THR A 67 -19.82 28.12 -11.19
N GLY A 68 -21.03 28.41 -10.71
CA GLY A 68 -21.99 29.19 -11.48
C GLY A 68 -21.66 30.65 -11.25
N ARG A 69 -21.32 31.35 -12.33
CA ARG A 69 -21.79 32.69 -12.71
C ARG A 69 -21.61 32.81 -14.21
#